data_AF-K2R883-F1
#
_entry.id   AF-K2R883-F1
#
_cell.length_a   1.000
_cell.length_b   1.000
_cell.length_c   1.000
_cell.angle_alpha   90.00
_cell.angle_beta   90.00
_cell.angle_gamma   90.00
#
_symmetry.space_group_name_H-M   'P 1'
#
loop_
_entity.id
_entity.type
_entity.pdbx_description
1 polymer ?
#
loop_
_entity_poly.entity_id
_entity_poly.type
_entity_poly.pdbx_seq_one_letter_code
_entity_poly.pdbx_strand_id
1 'polypeptide(L)'
;MAARAALPVWRTTPVPILHYESEIPPARVLLQQIHKRASLRLRLLDEHHPLAIRVRPGTNAQGLGKKKRGRPFRDQEAQLKVTRVQRMAQLTEECERPMLIPPIYRDGPAKAPQGKEAGVKEFEEKLQADPPGTVQIYSDGSGIDSRTAWSFVVYQNKTRVYTSTGTLSKAEVFDAEIRGATEGLQWVEANMDKLRAPRIALCIDNTSVIQGIDGSTPTSSQMQFEKLKSLLTKLRPISVETRWTPGHMKITGNEEADLLAKAATKAPNAEQGRATVAWMRRKNREERTRELTAWWEKQQTPTYQHLGLRVGNRNPALALSRNVLHRLLAERSGHGDFAEYHERFKHEDAEITCKCGGRKMQWHFIDCRLTAGWKYPANLNRAGRIRTILGPKGWFLFQDLVQKTEVYRSGRNALQSSTPTSREEGEEMATV
;
A
#
# COMPACT_ATOMS: atom_id res chain seq x y z
N MET A 1 -1.74 26.90 7.04
CA MET A 1 -0.66 27.58 7.80
C MET A 1 0.48 26.64 8.18
N ALA A 2 0.22 25.45 8.76
CA ALA A 2 1.28 24.50 9.15
C ALA A 2 2.23 24.04 8.00
N ALA A 3 1.70 23.69 6.82
CA ALA A 3 2.54 23.25 5.69
C ALA A 3 3.58 24.30 5.24
N ARG A 4 3.23 25.59 5.35
CA ARG A 4 4.13 26.70 5.02
C ARG A 4 5.24 26.89 6.08
N ALA A 5 4.98 26.51 7.33
CA ALA A 5 6.00 26.50 8.38
C ALA A 5 6.98 25.33 8.22
N ALA A 6 6.46 24.16 7.82
CA ALA A 6 7.26 22.96 7.62
C ALA A 6 8.18 23.07 6.39
N LEU A 7 7.64 23.52 5.25
CA LEU A 7 8.40 23.64 4.01
C LEU A 7 9.21 24.95 3.95
N PRO A 8 10.45 24.95 3.45
CA PRO A 8 11.23 26.16 3.24
C PRO A 8 10.80 26.85 1.94
N VAL A 9 9.58 27.41 1.91
CA VAL A 9 8.96 28.00 0.71
C VAL A 9 8.65 29.47 0.91
N TRP A 10 8.54 30.20 -0.21
CA TRP A 10 8.20 31.62 -0.20
C TRP A 10 6.73 31.83 0.19
N ARG A 11 6.42 32.99 0.80
CA ARG A 11 5.05 33.36 1.22
C ARG A 11 4.07 33.37 0.04
N THR A 12 4.56 33.69 -1.15
CA THR A 12 3.79 33.75 -2.41
C THR A 12 3.52 32.39 -3.03
N THR A 13 4.13 31.31 -2.52
CA THR A 13 3.93 29.95 -3.05
C THR A 13 2.44 29.54 -2.97
N PRO A 14 1.82 29.14 -4.09
CA PRO A 14 0.43 28.71 -4.15
C PRO A 14 0.10 27.58 -3.19
N VAL A 15 -1.09 27.65 -2.58
CA VAL A 15 -1.57 26.64 -1.62
C VAL A 15 -1.57 25.21 -2.18
N PRO A 16 -1.97 24.96 -3.45
CA PRO A 16 -1.90 23.61 -4.01
C PRO A 16 -0.48 23.02 -4.05
N ILE A 17 0.53 23.85 -4.35
CA ILE A 17 1.93 23.42 -4.33
C ILE A 17 2.35 23.03 -2.90
N LEU A 18 1.90 23.77 -1.88
CA LEU A 18 2.17 23.42 -0.49
C LEU A 18 1.64 22.03 -0.14
N HIS A 19 0.41 21.72 -0.55
CA HIS A 19 -0.20 20.40 -0.31
C HIS A 19 0.56 19.28 -1.03
N TYR A 20 0.96 19.52 -2.28
CA TYR A 20 1.74 18.54 -3.04
C TYR A 20 3.12 18.31 -2.42
N GLU A 21 3.91 19.36 -2.21
CA GLU A 21 5.30 19.22 -1.77
C GLU A 21 5.41 18.73 -0.33
N SER A 22 4.45 19.06 0.54
CA SER A 22 4.42 18.55 1.93
C SER A 22 3.86 17.14 2.05
N GLU A 23 3.30 16.58 0.96
CA GLU A 23 2.55 15.32 0.97
C GLU A 23 1.34 15.31 1.92
N ILE A 24 0.83 16.49 2.27
CA ILE A 24 -0.36 16.66 3.10
C ILE A 24 -1.54 16.93 2.15
N PRO A 25 -2.47 15.96 1.99
CA PRO A 25 -3.64 16.16 1.14
C PRO A 25 -4.48 17.37 1.59
N PRO A 26 -5.23 17.99 0.68
CA PRO A 26 -6.16 19.06 1.04
C PRO A 26 -7.23 18.54 2.02
N ALA A 27 -7.76 19.43 2.85
CA ALA A 27 -8.73 19.09 3.90
C ALA A 27 -9.94 18.28 3.38
N ARG A 28 -10.44 18.60 2.18
CA ARG A 28 -11.55 17.86 1.55
C ARG A 28 -11.24 16.36 1.37
N VAL A 29 -10.07 16.04 0.82
CA VAL A 29 -9.64 14.64 0.59
C VAL A 29 -9.42 13.93 1.92
N LEU A 30 -8.85 14.61 2.92
CA LEU A 30 -8.70 14.06 4.28
C LEU A 30 -10.06 13.75 4.92
N LEU A 31 -11.03 14.66 4.82
CA LEU A 31 -12.37 14.49 5.37
C LEU A 31 -13.13 13.34 4.69
N GLN A 32 -13.03 13.23 3.36
CA GLN A 32 -13.60 12.11 2.61
C GLN A 32 -13.01 10.77 3.08
N GLN A 33 -11.68 10.71 3.26
CA GLN A 33 -11.02 9.52 3.80
C GLN A 33 -11.48 9.20 5.22
N ILE A 34 -11.63 10.19 6.09
CA ILE A 34 -12.12 10.02 7.47
C ILE A 34 -13.54 9.45 7.44
N HIS A 35 -14.43 9.99 6.61
CA HIS A 35 -15.80 9.49 6.46
C HIS A 35 -15.82 8.02 5.98
N LYS A 36 -15.04 7.66 4.95
CA LYS A 36 -14.99 6.27 4.47
C LYS A 36 -14.41 5.30 5.51
N ARG A 37 -13.39 5.73 6.29
CA ARG A 37 -12.87 4.94 7.42
C ARG A 37 -13.89 4.77 8.53
N ALA A 38 -14.64 5.82 8.86
CA ALA A 38 -15.71 5.77 9.86
C ALA A 38 -16.85 4.85 9.39
N SER A 39 -17.25 4.94 8.12
CA SER A 39 -18.22 4.04 7.50
C SER A 39 -17.79 2.57 7.59
N LEU A 40 -16.55 2.27 7.18
CA LEU A 40 -16.03 0.91 7.27
C LEU A 40 -16.01 0.42 8.73
N ARG A 41 -15.60 1.26 9.69
CA ARG A 41 -15.67 0.89 11.12
C ARG A 41 -17.07 0.52 11.56
N LEU A 42 -18.11 1.27 11.17
CA LEU A 42 -19.51 0.93 11.49
C LEU A 42 -19.93 -0.43 10.93
N ARG A 43 -19.43 -0.80 9.74
CA ARG A 43 -19.68 -2.10 9.11
C ARG A 43 -18.95 -3.25 9.82
N LEU A 44 -17.81 -2.97 10.44
CA LEU A 44 -16.96 -3.96 11.13
C LEU A 44 -17.22 -4.10 12.63
N LEU A 45 -18.14 -3.34 13.22
CA LEU A 45 -18.50 -3.49 14.64
C LEU A 45 -19.02 -4.91 14.92
N ASP A 46 -19.16 -5.31 16.19
CA ASP A 46 -19.90 -6.53 16.52
C ASP A 46 -21.38 -6.42 16.09
N GLU A 47 -22.02 -7.54 15.76
CA GLU A 47 -23.42 -7.54 15.33
C GLU A 47 -24.37 -6.99 16.41
N HIS A 48 -24.05 -7.25 17.68
CA HIS A 48 -24.81 -6.83 18.85
C HIS A 48 -24.46 -5.40 19.28
N HIS A 49 -23.50 -4.74 18.64
CA HIS A 49 -23.12 -3.38 19.00
C HIS A 49 -24.30 -2.40 18.75
N PRO A 50 -24.64 -1.48 19.68
CA PRO A 50 -25.80 -0.59 19.53
C PRO A 50 -25.81 0.23 18.22
N LEU A 51 -24.64 0.68 17.77
CA LEU A 51 -24.49 1.36 16.47
C LEU A 51 -24.70 0.43 15.25
N ALA A 52 -24.37 -0.86 15.35
CA ALA A 52 -24.62 -1.81 14.28
C ALA A 52 -26.13 -2.00 14.07
N ILE A 53 -26.88 -2.09 15.17
CA ILE A 53 -28.34 -2.16 15.16
C ILE A 53 -28.92 -0.90 14.50
N ARG A 54 -28.46 0.29 14.90
CA ARG A 54 -28.95 1.58 14.34
C ARG A 54 -28.65 1.80 12.86
N VAL A 55 -27.64 1.13 12.32
CA VAL A 55 -27.28 1.22 10.88
C VAL A 55 -28.25 0.40 10.01
N ARG A 56 -28.93 -0.61 10.57
CA ARG A 56 -29.84 -1.46 9.81
C ARG A 56 -31.00 -0.65 9.20
N PRO A 57 -31.38 -0.91 7.94
CA PRO A 57 -32.59 -0.32 7.36
C PRO A 57 -33.82 -0.66 8.21
N GLY A 58 -34.75 0.29 8.39
CA GLY A 58 -36.04 0.04 9.06
C GLY A 58 -36.05 0.16 10.60
N THR A 59 -34.91 0.25 11.28
CA THR A 59 -34.88 0.37 12.77
C THR A 59 -35.43 1.69 13.32
N ASN A 60 -35.65 2.68 12.46
CA ASN A 60 -36.21 3.98 12.85
C ASN A 60 -37.73 3.89 13.14
N ALA A 61 -38.40 2.79 12.77
CA ALA A 61 -39.84 2.61 12.99
C ALA A 61 -40.22 2.31 14.44
N GLN A 62 -39.27 1.96 15.32
CA GLN A 62 -39.56 1.51 16.68
C GLN A 62 -39.20 2.53 17.78
N GLY A 63 -38.43 3.59 17.47
CA GLY A 63 -37.83 4.45 18.49
C GLY A 63 -38.46 5.84 18.71
N LEU A 64 -39.28 6.35 17.79
CA LEU A 64 -39.82 7.71 17.88
C LEU A 64 -41.26 7.76 17.38
N GLY A 65 -42.18 7.35 18.25
CA GLY A 65 -43.60 7.56 18.05
C GLY A 65 -44.44 6.48 18.71
N LYS A 66 -44.91 6.74 19.93
CA LYS A 66 -46.21 6.20 20.36
C LYS A 66 -47.16 6.46 19.19
N LYS A 67 -47.72 5.41 18.58
CA LYS A 67 -48.79 5.53 17.59
C LYS A 67 -49.90 6.36 18.24
N LYS A 68 -49.97 7.67 17.97
CA LYS A 68 -51.17 8.45 18.27
C LYS A 68 -52.22 7.90 17.31
N ARG A 69 -53.12 7.07 17.84
CA ARG A 69 -54.33 6.61 17.12
C ARG A 69 -55.04 7.85 16.55
N GLY A 70 -55.32 7.86 15.25
CA GLY A 70 -56.27 8.81 14.67
C GLY A 70 -55.74 9.86 13.68
N ARG A 71 -54.66 9.62 12.92
CA ARG A 71 -54.43 10.41 11.69
C ARG A 71 -54.33 9.49 10.46
N PRO A 72 -55.11 9.75 9.40
CA PRO A 72 -55.05 8.96 8.18
C PRO A 72 -53.68 9.12 7.54
N PHE A 73 -53.12 7.98 7.15
CA PHE A 73 -51.82 7.81 6.54
C PHE A 73 -51.87 8.43 5.14
N ARG A 74 -51.15 9.54 4.92
CA ARG A 74 -51.03 10.13 3.58
C ARG A 74 -49.89 9.38 2.88
N ASP A 75 -50.28 8.40 2.06
CA ASP A 75 -49.42 7.53 1.22
C ASP A 75 -48.72 8.27 0.07
N GLN A 76 -47.92 9.29 0.38
CA GLN A 76 -47.00 9.88 -0.59
C GLN A 76 -45.69 10.24 0.12
N GLU A 77 -44.64 9.46 -0.18
CA GLU A 77 -43.24 9.73 0.18
C GLU A 77 -42.93 9.87 1.68
N ALA A 78 -43.26 8.85 2.48
CA ALA A 78 -42.48 8.59 3.68
C ALA A 78 -41.06 8.10 3.27
N GLN A 79 -40.28 8.99 2.65
CA GLN A 79 -38.83 8.85 2.59
C GLN A 79 -38.37 8.74 4.04
N LEU A 80 -38.17 7.52 4.52
CA LEU A 80 -37.62 7.23 5.83
C LEU A 80 -36.37 8.10 5.97
N LYS A 81 -36.45 9.18 6.78
CA LYS A 81 -35.34 10.12 6.93
C LYS A 81 -34.13 9.33 7.42
N VAL A 82 -33.19 9.09 6.50
CA VAL A 82 -31.98 8.31 6.78
C VAL A 82 -31.14 9.10 7.77
N THR A 83 -30.88 8.50 8.94
CA THR A 83 -30.11 9.17 9.99
C THR A 83 -28.69 9.49 9.51
N ARG A 84 -27.99 10.41 10.18
CA ARG A 84 -26.57 10.69 9.88
C ARG A 84 -25.71 9.43 9.97
N VAL A 85 -26.02 8.53 10.91
CA VAL A 85 -25.30 7.25 11.10
C VAL A 85 -25.57 6.28 9.95
N GLN A 86 -26.83 6.16 9.51
CA GLN A 86 -27.19 5.34 8.35
C GLN A 86 -26.57 5.88 7.06
N ARG A 87 -26.61 7.19 6.82
CA ARG A 87 -25.93 7.83 5.67
C ARG A 87 -24.43 7.61 5.70
N MET A 88 -23.81 7.70 6.89
CA MET A 88 -22.38 7.41 7.04
C MET A 88 -22.07 5.97 6.67
N ALA A 89 -22.83 4.99 7.16
CA ALA A 89 -22.60 3.57 6.87
C ALA A 89 -22.87 3.17 5.41
N GLN A 90 -23.64 3.97 4.67
CA GLN A 90 -23.89 3.81 3.23
C GLN A 90 -22.71 4.27 2.35
N LEU A 91 -21.70 4.95 2.92
CA LEU A 91 -20.53 5.39 2.15
C LEU A 91 -19.60 4.24 1.73
N THR A 92 -19.77 3.08 2.34
CA THR A 92 -19.06 1.85 2.00
C THR A 92 -20.06 0.72 1.81
N GLU A 93 -19.74 -0.16 0.87
CA GLU A 93 -20.53 -1.38 0.62
C GLU A 93 -20.63 -2.26 1.87
N GLU A 94 -21.59 -3.17 1.87
CA GLU A 94 -21.68 -4.20 2.90
C GLU A 94 -20.51 -5.17 2.76
N CYS A 95 -19.90 -5.48 3.90
CA CYS A 95 -18.80 -6.42 3.99
C CYS A 95 -19.09 -7.45 5.06
N GLU A 96 -18.31 -8.53 5.04
CA GLU A 96 -18.31 -9.51 6.12
C GLU A 96 -18.00 -8.82 7.46
N ARG A 97 -18.80 -9.16 8.48
CA ARG A 97 -18.65 -8.60 9.82
C ARG A 97 -17.78 -9.57 10.62
N PRO A 98 -16.60 -9.12 11.09
CA PRO A 98 -15.75 -9.98 11.90
C PRO A 98 -16.37 -10.23 13.26
N MET A 99 -16.18 -11.44 13.80
CA MET A 99 -16.49 -11.79 15.18
C MET A 99 -15.35 -11.34 16.11
N LEU A 100 -15.70 -10.89 17.31
CA LEU A 100 -14.72 -10.55 18.33
C LEU A 100 -14.14 -11.83 18.96
N ILE A 101 -13.04 -12.32 18.39
CA ILE A 101 -12.31 -13.49 18.91
C ILE A 101 -11.05 -13.00 19.64
N PRO A 102 -10.81 -13.42 20.90
CA PRO A 102 -9.56 -13.14 21.59
C PRO A 102 -8.34 -13.65 20.80
N PRO A 103 -7.27 -12.85 20.66
CA PRO A 103 -6.08 -13.31 19.98
C PRO A 103 -5.42 -14.45 20.77
N ILE A 104 -5.08 -15.51 20.05
CA ILE A 104 -4.28 -16.63 20.54
C ILE A 104 -2.83 -16.37 20.10
N TYR A 105 -1.95 -16.15 21.07
CA TYR A 105 -0.51 -16.03 20.85
C TYR A 105 0.10 -17.39 21.14
N ARG A 106 0.42 -18.16 20.09
CA ARG A 106 1.29 -19.33 20.19
C ARG A 106 2.70 -18.95 19.75
N ASP A 107 3.70 -19.68 20.24
CA ASP A 107 5.00 -19.69 19.59
C ASP A 107 4.79 -20.02 18.11
N GLY A 108 5.32 -19.17 17.23
CA GLY A 108 5.07 -19.27 15.79
C GLY A 108 5.47 -20.65 15.25
N PRO A 109 4.93 -21.06 14.09
CA PRO A 109 5.38 -22.31 13.45
C PRO A 109 6.90 -22.29 13.30
N ALA A 110 7.50 -23.49 13.22
CA ALA A 110 8.92 -23.62 12.89
C ALA A 110 9.24 -22.68 11.72
N LYS A 111 10.20 -21.76 11.92
CA LYS A 111 10.57 -20.77 10.90
C LYS A 111 10.79 -21.50 9.58
N ALA A 112 10.26 -20.96 8.49
CA ALA A 112 10.57 -21.48 7.16
C ALA A 112 12.10 -21.67 7.06
N PRO A 113 12.58 -22.80 6.53
CA PRO A 113 14.01 -23.07 6.44
C PRO A 113 14.74 -21.89 5.83
N GLN A 114 15.88 -21.50 6.39
CA GLN A 114 16.70 -20.44 5.81
C GLN A 114 17.27 -20.94 4.48
N GLY A 115 16.69 -20.46 3.37
CA GLY A 115 17.13 -20.78 2.01
C GLY A 115 16.12 -21.64 1.25
N LYS A 116 15.88 -21.27 -0.02
CA LYS A 116 14.88 -21.93 -0.88
C LYS A 116 15.20 -23.40 -1.15
N GLU A 117 16.47 -23.74 -1.33
CA GLU A 117 16.93 -25.11 -1.64
C GLU A 117 16.79 -26.06 -0.44
N ALA A 118 17.15 -25.60 0.76
CA ALA A 118 16.96 -26.36 1.99
C ALA A 118 15.47 -26.64 2.24
N GLY A 119 14.60 -25.66 1.95
CA GLY A 119 13.15 -25.81 2.06
C GLY A 119 12.56 -26.84 1.10
N VAL A 120 13.07 -26.92 -0.15
CA VAL A 120 12.65 -27.96 -1.11
C VAL A 120 13.06 -29.33 -0.62
N LYS A 121 14.32 -29.49 -0.19
CA LYS A 121 14.83 -30.77 0.30
C LYS A 121 14.04 -31.28 1.50
N GLU A 122 13.80 -30.44 2.50
CA GLU A 122 13.00 -30.82 3.67
C GLU A 122 11.56 -31.20 3.30
N PHE A 123 10.96 -30.48 2.35
CA PHE A 123 9.61 -30.78 1.87
C PHE A 123 9.57 -32.13 1.13
N GLU A 124 10.53 -32.41 0.26
CA GLU A 124 10.64 -33.69 -0.45
C GLU A 124 10.90 -34.86 0.50
N GLU A 125 11.76 -34.67 1.51
CA GLU A 125 11.99 -35.66 2.57
C GLU A 125 10.69 -35.98 3.32
N LYS A 126 9.88 -34.96 3.65
CA LYS A 126 8.55 -35.13 4.25
C LYS A 126 7.58 -35.88 3.33
N LEU A 127 7.58 -35.59 2.04
CA LEU A 127 6.75 -36.32 1.06
C LEU A 127 7.19 -37.79 0.92
N GLN A 128 8.47 -38.08 1.05
CA GLN A 128 8.99 -39.46 1.01
C GLN A 128 8.68 -40.24 2.28
N ALA A 129 8.64 -39.56 3.44
CA ALA A 129 8.29 -40.16 4.72
C ALA A 129 6.78 -40.38 4.91
N ASP A 130 5.93 -39.87 4.00
CA ASP A 130 4.49 -40.03 4.09
C ASP A 130 4.05 -41.50 4.01
N PRO A 131 3.12 -41.95 4.88
CA PRO A 131 2.52 -43.27 4.75
C PRO A 131 1.90 -43.48 3.35
N PRO A 132 1.97 -44.71 2.79
CA PRO A 132 1.27 -45.03 1.55
C PRO A 132 -0.21 -44.67 1.63
N GLY A 133 -0.76 -44.08 0.56
CA GLY A 133 -2.15 -43.61 0.53
C GLY A 133 -2.39 -42.26 1.19
N THR A 134 -1.36 -41.57 1.71
CA THR A 134 -1.49 -40.17 2.17
C THR A 134 -2.04 -39.29 1.04
N VAL A 135 -3.05 -38.50 1.38
CA VAL A 135 -3.65 -37.53 0.45
C VAL A 135 -2.96 -36.18 0.64
N GLN A 136 -2.47 -35.62 -0.46
CA GLN A 136 -1.80 -34.33 -0.50
C GLN A 136 -2.70 -33.32 -1.20
N ILE A 137 -3.00 -32.21 -0.54
CA ILE A 137 -3.79 -31.11 -1.08
C ILE A 137 -2.84 -29.94 -1.27
N TYR A 138 -2.66 -29.48 -2.51
CA TYR A 138 -1.95 -28.25 -2.82
C TYR A 138 -2.98 -27.17 -3.13
N SER A 139 -2.88 -26.02 -2.47
CA SER A 139 -3.81 -24.89 -2.69
C SER A 139 -3.05 -23.62 -3.03
N ASP A 140 -3.63 -22.81 -3.92
CA ASP A 140 -3.08 -21.50 -4.24
C ASP A 140 -4.18 -20.47 -4.56
N GLY A 141 -3.82 -19.19 -4.49
CA GLY A 141 -4.64 -18.05 -4.84
C GLY A 141 -3.93 -17.10 -5.80
N SER A 142 -4.66 -16.54 -6.76
CA SER A 142 -4.11 -15.58 -7.72
C SER A 142 -5.03 -14.39 -7.91
N GLY A 143 -4.47 -13.26 -8.38
CA GLY A 143 -5.24 -12.05 -8.62
C GLY A 143 -4.72 -11.18 -9.76
N ILE A 144 -5.64 -10.72 -10.61
CA ILE A 144 -5.40 -9.82 -11.75
C ILE A 144 -6.54 -8.81 -11.84
N ASP A 145 -6.24 -7.52 -11.95
CA ASP A 145 -7.22 -6.44 -12.21
C ASP A 145 -8.47 -6.47 -11.30
N SER A 146 -8.27 -6.62 -9.99
CA SER A 146 -9.34 -6.78 -8.98
C SER A 146 -10.20 -8.04 -9.11
N ARG A 147 -9.82 -9.00 -9.96
CA ARG A 147 -10.32 -10.38 -9.93
C ARG A 147 -9.39 -11.22 -9.09
N THR A 148 -9.98 -12.10 -8.30
CA THR A 148 -9.28 -12.97 -7.38
C THR A 148 -9.82 -14.38 -7.62
N ALA A 149 -8.93 -15.36 -7.71
CA ALA A 149 -9.27 -16.74 -7.98
C ALA A 149 -8.49 -17.68 -7.07
N TRP A 150 -9.06 -18.84 -6.80
CA TRP A 150 -8.47 -19.90 -5.99
C TRP A 150 -8.42 -21.18 -6.79
N SER A 151 -7.51 -22.06 -6.41
CA SER A 151 -7.42 -23.42 -6.92
C SER A 151 -7.02 -24.37 -5.81
N PHE A 152 -7.28 -25.65 -6.05
CA PHE A 152 -6.57 -26.70 -5.36
C PHE A 152 -6.38 -27.92 -6.26
N VAL A 153 -5.39 -28.72 -5.92
CA VAL A 153 -5.09 -30.00 -6.55
C VAL A 153 -4.91 -31.06 -5.48
N VAL A 154 -5.52 -32.23 -5.69
CA VAL A 154 -5.43 -33.38 -4.80
C VAL A 154 -4.62 -34.47 -5.46
N TYR A 155 -3.57 -34.90 -4.77
CA TYR A 155 -2.72 -36.02 -5.14
C TYR A 155 -2.87 -37.15 -4.12
N GLN A 156 -2.81 -38.39 -4.60
CA GLN A 156 -2.68 -39.59 -3.77
C GLN A 156 -1.78 -40.58 -4.52
N ASN A 157 -0.81 -41.17 -3.82
CA ASN A 157 0.16 -42.09 -4.44
C ASN A 157 0.84 -41.49 -5.69
N LYS A 158 1.25 -40.22 -5.60
CA LYS A 158 1.89 -39.43 -6.69
C LYS A 158 1.03 -39.27 -7.96
N THR A 159 -0.25 -39.62 -7.91
CA THR A 159 -1.18 -39.46 -9.03
C THR A 159 -2.19 -38.37 -8.70
N ARG A 160 -2.48 -37.51 -9.68
CA ARG A 160 -3.50 -36.48 -9.56
C ARG A 160 -4.88 -37.13 -9.51
N VAL A 161 -5.59 -36.94 -8.41
CA VAL A 161 -6.92 -37.50 -8.17
C VAL A 161 -8.01 -36.51 -8.59
N TYR A 162 -7.83 -35.24 -8.23
CA TYR A 162 -8.84 -34.22 -8.48
C TYR A 162 -8.23 -32.82 -8.52
N THR A 163 -8.90 -31.92 -9.22
CA THR A 163 -8.55 -30.49 -9.30
C THR A 163 -9.84 -29.69 -9.32
N SER A 164 -9.83 -28.53 -8.68
CA SER A 164 -10.91 -27.56 -8.88
C SER A 164 -10.37 -26.14 -8.80
N THR A 165 -11.14 -25.22 -9.37
CA THR A 165 -10.86 -23.80 -9.36
C THR A 165 -12.14 -23.01 -9.18
N GLY A 166 -12.00 -21.78 -8.72
CA GLY A 166 -13.12 -20.85 -8.67
C GLY A 166 -12.63 -19.42 -8.53
N THR A 167 -13.58 -18.50 -8.54
CA THR A 167 -13.33 -17.06 -8.42
C THR A 167 -13.96 -16.54 -7.13
N LEU A 168 -13.30 -15.59 -6.48
CA LEU A 168 -13.88 -14.83 -5.37
C LEU A 168 -14.21 -13.42 -5.83
N SER A 169 -15.41 -12.97 -5.49
CA SER A 169 -15.80 -11.57 -5.66
C SER A 169 -15.42 -10.74 -4.45
N LYS A 170 -14.90 -9.54 -4.74
CA LYS A 170 -14.58 -8.53 -3.73
C LYS A 170 -13.70 -9.07 -2.59
N ALA A 171 -12.68 -9.83 -2.98
CA ALA A 171 -11.72 -10.46 -2.07
C ALA A 171 -10.28 -10.18 -2.52
N GLU A 172 -9.31 -10.34 -1.61
CA GLU A 172 -7.88 -10.24 -1.92
C GLU A 172 -7.27 -11.63 -2.14
N VAL A 173 -6.09 -11.71 -2.76
CA VAL A 173 -5.39 -12.99 -3.05
C VAL A 173 -5.26 -13.86 -1.80
N PHE A 174 -4.96 -13.25 -0.66
CA PHE A 174 -4.88 -13.94 0.63
C PHE A 174 -6.20 -14.64 1.02
N ASP A 175 -7.36 -14.07 0.69
CA ASP A 175 -8.65 -14.72 0.92
C ASP A 175 -8.84 -15.93 -0.01
N ALA A 176 -8.32 -15.87 -1.24
CA ALA A 176 -8.36 -16.97 -2.19
C ALA A 176 -7.45 -18.14 -1.81
N GLU A 177 -6.24 -17.88 -1.30
CA GLU A 177 -5.36 -18.95 -0.80
C GLU A 177 -6.06 -19.75 0.31
N ILE A 178 -6.70 -19.06 1.26
CA ILE A 178 -7.48 -19.71 2.33
C ILE A 178 -8.67 -20.47 1.74
N ARG A 179 -9.36 -19.90 0.74
CA ARG A 179 -10.49 -20.55 0.07
C ARG A 179 -10.07 -21.82 -0.68
N GLY A 180 -8.96 -21.80 -1.40
CA GLY A 180 -8.42 -22.98 -2.09
C GLY A 180 -8.16 -24.12 -1.11
N ALA A 181 -7.51 -23.83 0.02
CA ALA A 181 -7.30 -24.81 1.09
C ALA A 181 -8.61 -25.35 1.68
N THR A 182 -9.61 -24.46 1.87
CA THR A 182 -10.94 -24.81 2.40
C THR A 182 -11.68 -25.76 1.45
N GLU A 183 -11.74 -25.42 0.16
CA GLU A 183 -12.42 -26.20 -0.87
C GLU A 183 -11.73 -27.56 -1.09
N GLY A 184 -10.40 -27.61 -1.00
CA GLY A 184 -9.64 -28.85 -1.04
C GLY A 184 -9.98 -29.80 0.11
N LEU A 185 -10.01 -29.29 1.35
CA LEU A 185 -10.41 -30.09 2.51
C LEU A 185 -11.88 -30.50 2.44
N GLN A 186 -12.75 -29.63 1.96
CA GLN A 186 -14.17 -29.94 1.79
C GLN A 186 -14.38 -31.07 0.77
N TRP A 187 -13.64 -31.06 -0.34
CA TRP A 187 -13.71 -32.15 -1.31
C TRP A 187 -13.19 -33.47 -0.73
N VAL A 188 -12.09 -33.44 0.04
CA VAL A 188 -11.56 -34.63 0.71
C VAL A 188 -12.55 -35.17 1.73
N GLU A 189 -13.15 -34.30 2.55
CA GLU A 189 -14.20 -34.68 3.52
C GLU A 189 -15.36 -35.41 2.86
N ALA A 190 -15.85 -34.90 1.72
CA ALA A 190 -16.94 -35.53 0.96
C ALA A 190 -16.55 -36.85 0.26
N ASN A 191 -15.25 -37.16 0.13
CA ASN A 191 -14.75 -38.34 -0.57
C ASN A 191 -13.92 -39.28 0.33
N MET A 192 -13.99 -39.10 1.65
CA MET A 192 -13.14 -39.82 2.61
C MET A 192 -13.20 -41.34 2.45
N ASP A 193 -14.40 -41.90 2.31
CA ASP A 193 -14.60 -43.35 2.22
C ASP A 193 -13.93 -43.98 0.98
N LYS A 194 -13.85 -43.21 -0.11
CA LYS A 194 -13.22 -43.63 -1.36
C LYS A 194 -11.70 -43.50 -1.28
N LEU A 195 -11.23 -42.41 -0.67
CA LEU A 195 -9.80 -42.12 -0.55
C LEU A 195 -9.10 -43.08 0.42
N ARG A 196 -9.80 -43.53 1.49
CA ARG A 196 -9.24 -44.38 2.56
C ARG A 196 -7.90 -43.84 3.07
N ALA A 197 -7.80 -42.51 3.19
CA ALA A 197 -6.56 -41.83 3.48
C ALA A 197 -6.17 -42.02 4.96
N PRO A 198 -4.98 -42.56 5.27
CA PRO A 198 -4.50 -42.65 6.65
C PRO A 198 -4.08 -41.28 7.20
N ARG A 199 -3.73 -40.34 6.31
CA ARG A 199 -3.27 -38.99 6.62
C ARG A 199 -3.64 -38.04 5.48
N ILE A 200 -3.85 -36.77 5.84
CA ILE A 200 -4.04 -35.66 4.90
C ILE A 200 -2.92 -34.64 5.13
N ALA A 201 -2.21 -34.26 4.07
CA ALA A 201 -1.22 -33.20 4.08
C ALA A 201 -1.74 -32.00 3.30
N LEU A 202 -2.03 -30.90 3.99
CA LEU A 202 -2.45 -29.63 3.38
C LEU A 202 -1.21 -28.75 3.13
N CYS A 203 -0.81 -28.67 1.87
CA CYS A 203 0.39 -28.00 1.39
C CYS A 203 0.05 -26.56 0.94
N ILE A 204 0.63 -25.57 1.62
CA ILE A 204 0.37 -24.14 1.41
C ILE A 204 1.71 -23.41 1.29
N ASP A 205 1.86 -22.54 0.30
CA ASP A 205 3.10 -21.79 0.11
C ASP A 205 3.18 -20.45 0.88
N ASN A 206 2.02 -19.91 1.25
CA ASN A 206 1.93 -18.72 2.10
C ASN A 206 1.97 -19.06 3.60
N THR A 207 3.11 -18.77 4.22
CA THR A 207 3.33 -18.93 5.67
C THR A 207 2.35 -18.14 6.54
N SER A 208 1.80 -17.03 6.05
CA SER A 208 0.81 -16.23 6.79
C SER A 208 -0.53 -16.95 6.89
N VAL A 209 -0.89 -17.78 5.90
CA VAL A 209 -2.09 -18.64 5.97
C VAL A 209 -1.89 -19.71 7.03
N ILE A 210 -0.74 -20.39 7.03
CA ILE A 210 -0.39 -21.40 8.04
C ILE A 210 -0.43 -20.81 9.44
N GLN A 211 0.18 -19.64 9.65
CA GLN A 211 0.10 -18.92 10.93
C GLN A 211 -1.33 -18.57 11.33
N GLY A 212 -2.19 -18.21 10.39
CA GLY A 212 -3.60 -17.95 10.65
C GLY A 212 -4.39 -19.20 11.03
N ILE A 213 -4.04 -20.37 10.49
CA ILE A 213 -4.60 -21.68 10.88
C ILE A 213 -4.18 -22.02 12.31
N ASP A 214 -2.88 -21.98 12.59
CA ASP A 214 -2.32 -22.46 13.86
C ASP A 214 -2.49 -21.49 15.02
N GLY A 215 -2.62 -20.19 14.72
CA GLY A 215 -2.68 -19.09 15.68
C GLY A 215 -3.89 -18.18 15.53
N SER A 216 -3.68 -16.88 15.75
CA SER A 216 -4.72 -15.85 15.70
C SER A 216 -5.23 -15.63 14.27
N THR A 217 -6.54 -15.78 14.10
CA THR A 217 -7.20 -15.48 12.83
C THR A 217 -7.19 -13.96 12.58
N PRO A 218 -6.63 -13.46 11.46
CA PRO A 218 -6.71 -12.05 11.13
C PRO A 218 -8.16 -11.63 10.85
N THR A 219 -8.59 -10.54 11.48
CA THR A 219 -9.93 -9.93 11.29
C THR A 219 -10.25 -9.65 9.81
N SER A 220 -9.23 -9.47 8.97
CA SER A 220 -9.40 -9.11 7.56
C SER A 220 -10.00 -10.24 6.70
N SER A 221 -9.81 -11.49 7.11
CA SER A 221 -10.13 -12.72 6.36
C SER A 221 -10.78 -13.77 7.27
N GLN A 222 -11.39 -13.32 8.37
CA GLN A 222 -11.78 -14.18 9.48
C GLN A 222 -12.81 -15.24 9.09
N MET A 223 -13.82 -14.88 8.30
CA MET A 223 -14.84 -15.82 7.84
C MET A 223 -14.25 -16.98 7.03
N GLN A 224 -13.21 -16.73 6.23
CA GLN A 224 -12.53 -17.77 5.45
C GLN A 224 -11.79 -18.73 6.39
N PHE A 225 -11.05 -18.19 7.36
CA PHE A 225 -10.37 -19.01 8.38
C PHE A 225 -11.33 -19.80 9.26
N GLU A 226 -12.48 -19.25 9.63
CA GLU A 226 -13.48 -19.96 10.42
C GLU A 226 -14.03 -21.17 9.68
N LYS A 227 -14.35 -21.02 8.39
CA LYS A 227 -14.74 -22.15 7.55
C LYS A 227 -13.63 -23.21 7.50
N LEU A 228 -12.40 -22.79 7.24
CA LEU A 228 -11.23 -23.68 7.20
C LEU A 228 -11.03 -24.43 8.53
N LYS A 229 -11.01 -23.72 9.66
CA LYS A 229 -10.85 -24.30 11.00
C LYS A 229 -12.01 -25.21 11.39
N SER A 230 -13.23 -24.91 10.93
CA SER A 230 -14.38 -25.77 11.14
C SER A 230 -14.22 -27.11 10.41
N LEU A 231 -13.70 -27.12 9.18
CA LEU A 231 -13.41 -28.33 8.42
C LEU A 231 -12.28 -29.14 9.05
N LEU A 232 -11.20 -28.47 9.46
CA LEU A 232 -10.11 -29.13 10.21
C LEU A 232 -10.62 -29.80 11.49
N THR A 233 -11.58 -29.18 12.18
CA THR A 233 -12.20 -29.78 13.37
C THR A 233 -13.08 -30.99 13.02
N LYS A 234 -13.82 -30.96 11.92
CA LYS A 234 -14.63 -32.09 11.45
C LYS A 234 -13.76 -33.28 11.01
N LEU A 235 -12.61 -33.00 10.41
CA LEU A 235 -11.67 -34.01 9.93
C LEU A 235 -10.78 -34.62 11.03
N ARG A 236 -10.93 -34.22 12.31
CA ARG A 236 -10.10 -34.73 13.43
C ARG A 236 -10.00 -36.25 13.61
N PRO A 237 -10.97 -37.09 13.17
CA PRO A 237 -10.73 -38.54 13.16
C PRO A 237 -9.50 -38.95 12.34
N ILE A 238 -9.01 -38.05 11.48
CA ILE A 238 -7.88 -38.25 10.57
C ILE A 238 -6.83 -37.19 10.85
N SER A 239 -5.56 -37.59 10.80
CA SER A 239 -4.46 -36.65 10.97
C SER A 239 -4.38 -35.72 9.76
N VAL A 240 -4.78 -34.46 9.93
CA VAL A 240 -4.54 -33.38 8.96
C VAL A 240 -3.32 -32.58 9.42
N GLU A 241 -2.28 -32.57 8.59
CA GLU A 241 -1.07 -31.78 8.82
C GLU A 241 -1.00 -30.62 7.82
N THR A 242 -0.90 -29.40 8.33
CA THR A 242 -0.59 -28.22 7.51
C THR A 242 0.91 -28.15 7.27
N ARG A 243 1.34 -28.10 6.01
CA ARG A 243 2.74 -28.05 5.60
C ARG A 243 3.01 -26.81 4.77
N TRP A 244 4.16 -26.18 5.04
CA TRP A 244 4.68 -25.18 4.13
C TRP A 244 5.28 -25.84 2.88
N THR A 245 4.93 -25.32 1.71
CA THR A 245 5.50 -25.72 0.43
C THR A 245 6.27 -24.55 -0.20
N PRO A 246 7.49 -24.77 -0.70
CA PRO A 246 8.20 -23.71 -1.42
C PRO A 246 7.49 -23.31 -2.73
N GLY A 247 7.06 -22.05 -2.82
CA GLY A 247 6.48 -21.48 -4.03
C GLY A 247 7.52 -21.25 -5.15
N HIS A 248 7.14 -21.52 -6.39
CA HIS A 248 7.97 -21.37 -7.61
C HIS A 248 9.29 -22.18 -7.60
N MET A 249 9.25 -23.38 -7.03
CA MET A 249 10.42 -24.26 -6.89
C MET A 249 10.23 -25.65 -7.51
N LYS A 250 9.45 -25.80 -8.59
CA LYS A 250 9.28 -27.07 -9.32
C LYS A 250 8.62 -28.21 -8.53
N ILE A 251 7.90 -27.89 -7.47
CA ILE A 251 7.01 -28.84 -6.80
C ILE A 251 5.74 -28.98 -7.64
N THR A 252 5.58 -30.13 -8.31
CA THR A 252 4.52 -30.38 -9.30
C THR A 252 3.13 -29.95 -8.81
N GLY A 253 2.74 -30.36 -7.60
CA GLY A 253 1.42 -30.03 -7.05
C GLY A 253 1.21 -28.52 -6.82
N ASN A 254 2.25 -27.80 -6.37
CA ASN A 254 2.18 -26.36 -6.13
C ASN A 254 2.16 -25.57 -7.44
N GLU A 255 3.00 -25.96 -8.40
CA GLU A 255 3.02 -25.30 -9.72
C GLU A 255 1.70 -25.51 -10.46
N GLU A 256 1.10 -26.70 -10.34
CA GLU A 256 -0.21 -26.95 -10.92
C GLU A 256 -1.30 -26.11 -10.26
N ALA A 257 -1.31 -26.00 -8.93
CA ALA A 257 -2.24 -25.12 -8.22
C ALA A 257 -2.07 -23.65 -8.67
N ASP A 258 -0.84 -23.13 -8.75
CA ASP A 258 -0.54 -21.76 -9.21
C ASP A 258 -1.00 -21.51 -10.65
N LEU A 259 -0.72 -22.45 -11.56
CA LEU A 259 -1.16 -22.37 -12.95
C LEU A 259 -2.69 -22.35 -13.04
N LEU A 260 -3.37 -23.20 -12.28
CA LEU A 260 -4.83 -23.28 -12.24
C LEU A 260 -5.46 -22.00 -11.66
N ALA A 261 -4.90 -21.47 -10.56
CA ALA A 261 -5.39 -20.23 -9.96
C ALA A 261 -5.22 -19.05 -10.93
N LYS A 262 -4.05 -18.92 -11.58
CA LYS A 262 -3.78 -17.91 -12.61
C LYS A 262 -4.73 -18.03 -13.80
N ALA A 263 -4.98 -19.24 -14.28
CA ALA A 263 -5.94 -19.46 -15.36
C ALA A 263 -7.36 -19.04 -14.97
N ALA A 264 -7.78 -19.38 -13.75
CA ALA A 264 -9.10 -19.04 -13.22
C ALA A 264 -9.34 -17.53 -13.07
N THR A 265 -8.29 -16.71 -12.86
CA THR A 265 -8.46 -15.24 -12.84
C THR A 265 -9.01 -14.65 -14.15
N LYS A 266 -8.85 -15.37 -15.27
CA LYS A 266 -9.35 -14.95 -16.58
C LYS A 266 -10.82 -15.27 -16.79
N ALA A 267 -11.36 -16.21 -16.01
CA ALA A 267 -12.77 -16.57 -16.08
C ALA A 267 -13.66 -15.42 -15.56
N PRO A 268 -14.91 -15.31 -16.05
CA PRO A 268 -15.88 -14.41 -15.46
C PRO A 268 -16.13 -14.82 -14.00
N ASN A 269 -16.29 -13.82 -13.14
CA ASN A 269 -16.52 -14.09 -11.74
C ASN A 269 -17.91 -14.70 -11.54
N ALA A 270 -17.97 -15.98 -11.20
CA ALA A 270 -19.22 -16.70 -11.00
C ALA A 270 -19.82 -16.46 -9.61
N GLU A 271 -18.98 -16.19 -8.60
CA GLU A 271 -19.43 -15.99 -7.22
C GLU A 271 -19.91 -14.55 -7.00
N GLN A 272 -21.11 -14.38 -6.45
CA GLN A 272 -21.58 -13.11 -5.93
C GLN A 272 -21.57 -13.18 -4.41
N GLY A 273 -20.95 -12.19 -3.77
CA GLY A 273 -20.77 -12.22 -2.31
C GLY A 273 -20.53 -10.85 -1.70
N ARG A 274 -20.52 -10.82 -0.38
CA ARG A 274 -20.10 -9.65 0.39
C ARG A 274 -18.60 -9.45 0.23
N ALA A 275 -18.17 -8.19 0.29
CA ALA A 275 -16.75 -7.89 0.25
C ALA A 275 -16.03 -8.41 1.51
N THR A 276 -14.80 -8.89 1.34
CA THR A 276 -13.91 -9.15 2.48
C THR A 276 -13.43 -7.82 3.07
N VAL A 277 -13.06 -7.84 4.35
CA VAL A 277 -12.57 -6.66 5.04
C VAL A 277 -11.26 -6.17 4.44
N ALA A 278 -10.40 -7.09 3.98
CA ALA A 278 -9.17 -6.78 3.27
C ALA A 278 -9.44 -5.96 1.99
N TRP A 279 -10.39 -6.42 1.18
CA TRP A 279 -10.80 -5.75 -0.05
C TRP A 279 -11.35 -4.35 0.20
N MET A 280 -12.22 -4.20 1.20
CA MET A 280 -12.78 -2.89 1.59
C MET A 280 -11.69 -1.90 2.03
N ARG A 281 -10.68 -2.39 2.77
CA ARG A 281 -9.54 -1.55 3.18
C ARG A 281 -8.71 -1.11 1.97
N ARG A 282 -8.47 -1.99 0.99
CA ARG A 282 -7.79 -1.62 -0.26
C ARG A 282 -8.61 -0.60 -1.05
N LYS A 283 -9.89 -0.84 -1.28
CA LYS A 283 -10.78 0.08 -2.00
C LYS A 283 -10.83 1.47 -1.38
N ASN A 284 -10.87 1.56 -0.05
CA ASN A 284 -10.78 2.84 0.65
C ASN A 284 -9.43 3.55 0.42
N ARG A 285 -8.32 2.83 0.29
CA ARG A 285 -7.01 3.42 -0.07
C ARG A 285 -6.97 3.86 -1.53
N GLU A 286 -7.45 3.03 -2.44
CA GLU A 286 -7.52 3.33 -3.88
C GLU A 286 -8.33 4.59 -4.14
N GLU A 287 -9.48 4.72 -3.49
CA GLU A 287 -10.29 5.92 -3.65
C GLU A 287 -9.56 7.16 -3.18
N ARG A 288 -8.90 7.12 -2.01
CA ARG A 288 -8.12 8.25 -1.50
C ARG A 288 -7.05 8.66 -2.53
N THR A 289 -6.36 7.68 -3.10
CA THR A 289 -5.37 7.94 -4.17
C THR A 289 -6.03 8.55 -5.40
N ARG A 290 -7.20 8.05 -5.82
CA ARG A 290 -7.97 8.58 -6.95
C ARG A 290 -8.40 10.03 -6.73
N GLU A 291 -9.00 10.33 -5.58
CA GLU A 291 -9.44 11.67 -5.20
C GLU A 291 -8.27 12.66 -5.12
N LEU A 292 -7.14 12.22 -4.54
CA LEU A 292 -5.94 13.05 -4.44
C LEU A 292 -5.31 13.31 -5.81
N THR A 293 -5.27 12.28 -6.67
CA THR A 293 -4.74 12.39 -8.05
C THR A 293 -5.59 13.33 -8.87
N ALA A 294 -6.92 13.15 -8.88
CA ALA A 294 -7.84 14.02 -9.61
C ALA A 294 -7.80 15.46 -9.11
N TRP A 295 -7.69 15.66 -7.78
CA TRP A 295 -7.48 16.98 -7.21
C TRP A 295 -6.18 17.61 -7.72
N TRP A 296 -5.08 16.85 -7.72
CA TRP A 296 -3.78 17.37 -8.14
C TRP A 296 -3.76 17.72 -9.62
N GLU A 297 -4.25 16.85 -10.50
CA GLU A 297 -4.33 17.11 -11.94
C GLU A 297 -5.11 18.38 -12.26
N LYS A 298 -6.18 18.68 -11.50
CA LYS A 298 -6.94 19.92 -11.63
C LYS A 298 -6.21 21.16 -11.13
N GLN A 299 -5.29 21.03 -10.17
CA GLN A 299 -4.63 22.14 -9.49
C GLN A 299 -3.17 22.37 -9.92
N GLN A 300 -2.61 21.50 -10.76
CA GLN A 300 -1.25 21.61 -11.24
C GLN A 300 -1.01 22.94 -11.95
N THR A 301 0.11 23.58 -11.64
CA THR A 301 0.60 24.71 -12.43
C THR A 301 1.26 24.21 -13.72
N PRO A 302 1.36 25.05 -14.78
CA PRO A 302 2.06 24.67 -16.02
C PRO A 302 3.47 24.13 -15.79
N THR A 303 4.18 24.69 -14.80
CA THR A 303 5.51 24.25 -14.39
C THR A 303 5.50 22.82 -13.86
N TYR A 304 4.59 22.48 -12.94
CA TYR A 304 4.49 21.12 -12.39
C TYR A 304 4.02 20.10 -13.44
N GLN A 305 3.15 20.51 -14.37
CA GLN A 305 2.76 19.71 -15.53
C GLN A 305 3.98 19.40 -16.41
N HIS A 306 4.76 20.44 -16.75
CA HIS A 306 5.99 20.31 -17.53
C HIS A 306 6.99 19.35 -16.87
N LEU A 307 7.13 19.41 -15.55
CA LEU A 307 8.03 18.55 -14.78
C LEU A 307 7.54 17.11 -14.60
N GLY A 308 6.30 16.79 -14.99
CA GLY A 308 5.72 15.46 -14.83
C GLY A 308 5.54 15.04 -13.36
N LEU A 309 5.34 16.00 -12.47
CA LEU A 309 5.21 15.79 -11.03
C LEU A 309 3.80 15.28 -10.71
N ARG A 310 3.67 13.97 -10.44
CA ARG A 310 2.40 13.31 -10.10
C ARG A 310 2.35 12.93 -8.62
N VAL A 311 1.14 12.77 -8.10
CA VAL A 311 0.93 12.29 -6.73
C VAL A 311 1.61 10.93 -6.56
N GLY A 312 2.49 10.84 -5.57
CA GLY A 312 3.19 9.62 -5.18
C GLY A 312 2.87 9.21 -3.75
N ASN A 313 3.48 8.09 -3.32
CA ASN A 313 3.31 7.59 -1.95
C ASN A 313 4.25 8.26 -0.94
N ARG A 314 5.44 8.71 -1.38
CA ARG A 314 6.46 9.40 -0.59
C ARG A 314 7.30 10.31 -1.48
N ASN A 315 7.75 11.44 -0.94
CA ASN A 315 8.59 12.44 -1.58
C ASN A 315 9.93 12.44 -0.86
N PRO A 316 10.92 11.68 -1.36
CA PRO A 316 12.22 11.59 -0.70
C PRO A 316 12.95 12.93 -0.62
N ALA A 317 12.58 13.91 -1.45
CA ALA A 317 13.14 15.25 -1.40
C ALA A 317 12.91 15.94 -0.04
N LEU A 318 11.90 15.52 0.73
CA LEU A 318 11.66 16.05 2.09
C LEU A 318 12.78 15.70 3.09
N ALA A 319 13.63 14.73 2.78
CA ALA A 319 14.81 14.40 3.58
C ALA A 319 16.03 15.29 3.26
N LEU A 320 15.95 16.16 2.25
CA LEU A 320 17.03 17.09 1.92
C LEU A 320 17.25 18.12 3.02
N SER A 321 18.46 18.65 3.11
CA SER A 321 18.73 19.79 3.99
C SER A 321 17.84 20.98 3.61
N ARG A 322 17.47 21.79 4.61
CA ARG A 322 16.53 22.90 4.43
C ARG A 322 16.93 23.84 3.28
N ASN A 323 18.23 24.10 3.12
CA ASN A 323 18.76 24.97 2.06
C ASN A 323 18.62 24.36 0.67
N VAL A 324 18.91 23.06 0.50
CA VAL A 324 18.77 22.38 -0.79
C VAL A 324 17.29 22.24 -1.15
N LEU A 325 16.45 21.86 -0.17
CA LEU A 325 15.00 21.77 -0.35
C LEU A 325 14.41 23.13 -0.75
N HIS A 326 14.83 24.22 -0.09
CA HIS A 326 14.39 25.58 -0.45
C HIS A 326 14.61 25.89 -1.92
N ARG A 327 15.82 25.62 -2.44
CA ARG A 327 16.18 25.89 -3.83
C ARG A 327 15.41 24.97 -4.78
N LEU A 328 15.28 23.68 -4.46
CA LEU A 328 14.51 22.75 -5.28
C LEU A 328 13.06 23.19 -5.43
N LEU A 329 12.42 23.58 -4.32
CA LEU A 329 11.02 24.02 -4.32
C LEU A 329 10.86 25.37 -5.04
N ALA A 330 11.81 26.29 -4.90
CA ALA A 330 11.81 27.55 -5.65
C ALA A 330 11.90 27.29 -7.16
N GLU A 331 12.80 26.41 -7.59
CA GLU A 331 12.97 26.04 -9.00
C GLU A 331 11.78 25.27 -9.57
N ARG A 332 11.07 24.47 -8.76
CA ARG A 332 9.84 23.80 -9.18
C ARG A 332 8.65 24.73 -9.27
N SER A 333 8.51 25.64 -8.31
CA SER A 333 7.34 26.51 -8.17
C SER A 333 7.44 27.80 -8.97
N GLY A 334 8.66 28.27 -9.27
CA GLY A 334 8.89 29.63 -9.78
C GLY A 334 8.78 30.70 -8.70
N HIS A 335 8.56 30.32 -7.44
CA HIS A 335 8.48 31.23 -6.30
C HIS A 335 9.79 31.18 -5.52
N GLY A 336 10.68 32.13 -5.82
CA GLY A 336 12.07 32.12 -5.39
C GLY A 336 12.69 33.52 -5.32
N ASP A 337 13.98 33.54 -4.97
CA ASP A 337 14.89 34.68 -5.17
C ASP A 337 15.19 34.82 -6.68
N PHE A 338 14.18 35.29 -7.43
CA PHE A 338 14.23 35.51 -8.87
C PHE A 338 14.00 36.98 -9.18
N ALA A 339 14.65 37.48 -10.24
CA ALA A 339 14.54 38.86 -10.69
C ALA A 339 13.08 39.30 -10.88
N GLU A 340 12.27 38.46 -11.53
CA GLU A 340 10.84 38.71 -11.77
C GLU A 340 10.06 38.98 -10.47
N TYR A 341 10.36 38.25 -9.39
CA TYR A 341 9.74 38.47 -8.10
C TYR A 341 10.13 39.83 -7.52
N HIS A 342 11.42 40.15 -7.48
CA HIS A 342 11.90 41.41 -6.91
C HIS A 342 11.42 42.64 -7.68
N GLU A 343 11.37 42.56 -9.01
CA GLU A 343 10.85 43.62 -9.88
C GLU A 343 9.35 43.83 -9.67
N ARG A 344 8.57 42.74 -9.63
CA ARG A 344 7.12 42.81 -9.39
C ARG A 344 6.77 43.48 -8.07
N PHE A 345 7.57 43.25 -7.02
CA PHE A 345 7.36 43.81 -5.68
C PHE A 345 8.22 45.05 -5.40
N LYS A 346 8.99 45.55 -6.37
CA LYS A 346 9.83 46.75 -6.29
C LYS A 346 10.83 46.73 -5.11
N HIS A 347 11.55 45.64 -4.96
CA HIS A 347 12.65 45.56 -3.99
C HIS A 347 13.92 46.20 -4.58
N GLU A 348 14.35 47.35 -4.03
CA GLU A 348 15.46 48.14 -4.56
C GLU A 348 16.84 47.52 -4.26
N ASP A 349 17.01 46.93 -3.07
CA ASP A 349 18.29 46.34 -2.62
C ASP A 349 18.49 44.88 -3.06
N ALA A 350 17.65 44.37 -3.96
CA ALA A 350 17.67 42.97 -4.33
C ALA A 350 18.73 42.65 -5.38
N GLU A 351 19.57 41.68 -5.10
CA GLU A 351 20.51 41.14 -6.10
C GLU A 351 19.73 40.33 -7.15
N ILE A 352 19.45 40.94 -8.30
CA ILE A 352 18.72 40.31 -9.42
C ILE A 352 19.62 39.55 -10.39
N THR A 353 20.94 39.62 -10.21
CA THR A 353 21.92 38.92 -11.03
C THR A 353 22.56 37.74 -10.28
N CYS A 354 22.85 36.68 -11.02
CA CYS A 354 23.65 35.58 -10.52
C CYS A 354 25.13 36.03 -10.47
N LYS A 355 25.93 35.40 -9.61
CA LYS A 355 27.41 35.54 -9.60
C LYS A 355 28.07 35.26 -10.96
N CYS A 356 27.33 34.58 -11.83
CA CYS A 356 27.75 34.31 -13.19
C CYS A 356 27.57 35.52 -14.15
N GLY A 357 26.96 36.61 -13.69
CA GLY A 357 26.59 37.79 -14.47
C GLY A 357 25.22 37.68 -15.17
N GLY A 358 24.62 36.48 -15.20
CA GLY A 358 23.31 36.26 -15.82
C GLY A 358 22.16 36.71 -14.91
N ARG A 359 21.01 37.06 -15.48
CA ARG A 359 19.80 37.39 -14.70
C ARG A 359 19.30 36.17 -13.91
N LYS A 360 18.89 36.36 -12.65
CA LYS A 360 18.29 35.31 -11.80
C LYS A 360 16.89 34.95 -12.29
N MET A 361 16.83 34.09 -13.29
CA MET A 361 15.58 33.52 -13.80
C MET A 361 15.37 32.11 -13.26
N GLN A 362 14.11 31.68 -13.22
CA GLN A 362 13.80 30.27 -12.99
C GLN A 362 14.56 29.38 -13.99
N TRP A 363 15.15 28.31 -13.48
CA TRP A 363 15.98 27.35 -14.21
C TRP A 363 17.28 27.90 -14.79
N HIS A 364 17.73 29.09 -14.39
CA HIS A 364 19.00 29.67 -14.84
C HIS A 364 20.19 28.73 -14.61
N PHE A 365 20.16 27.91 -13.55
CA PHE A 365 21.24 26.96 -13.23
C PHE A 365 21.54 25.94 -14.35
N ILE A 366 20.62 25.73 -15.28
CA ILE A 366 20.83 24.84 -16.44
C ILE A 366 21.88 25.41 -17.40
N ASP A 367 21.88 26.74 -17.56
CA ASP A 367 22.68 27.49 -18.54
C ASP A 367 23.77 28.33 -17.86
N CYS A 368 23.93 28.20 -16.54
CA CYS A 368 24.87 28.99 -15.75
C CYS A 368 26.31 28.52 -15.96
N ARG A 369 27.26 29.44 -16.20
CA ARG A 369 28.69 29.08 -16.29
C ARG A 369 29.24 28.38 -15.04
N LEU A 370 28.63 28.62 -13.87
CA LEU A 370 29.03 27.99 -12.61
C LEU A 370 28.62 26.50 -12.52
N THR A 371 27.79 26.00 -13.44
CA THR A 371 27.39 24.59 -13.53
C THR A 371 28.02 23.87 -14.72
N ALA A 372 28.86 24.54 -15.52
CA ALA A 372 29.42 23.99 -16.76
C ALA A 372 30.24 22.69 -16.57
N GLY A 373 30.86 22.52 -15.40
CA GLY A 373 31.61 21.29 -15.06
C GLY A 373 30.74 20.12 -14.59
N TRP A 374 29.46 20.33 -14.33
CA TRP A 374 28.55 19.29 -13.86
C TRP A 374 27.93 18.53 -15.03
N LYS A 375 28.09 17.21 -15.06
CA LYS A 375 27.67 16.37 -16.18
C LYS A 375 26.25 15.86 -16.00
N TYR A 376 25.43 16.08 -17.02
CA TYR A 376 24.09 15.47 -17.09
C TYR A 376 24.19 13.97 -17.38
N PRO A 377 23.24 13.15 -16.89
CA PRO A 377 23.24 11.70 -17.13
C PRO A 377 23.10 11.29 -18.59
N ALA A 378 22.59 12.18 -19.45
CA ALA A 378 22.38 11.94 -20.87
C ALA A 378 22.51 13.26 -21.66
N ASN A 379 22.76 13.15 -22.97
CA ASN A 379 22.74 14.30 -23.87
C ASN A 379 21.28 14.72 -24.12
N LEU A 380 20.81 15.66 -23.32
CA LEU A 380 19.43 16.14 -23.33
C LEU A 380 19.37 17.60 -23.77
N ASN A 381 18.30 17.96 -24.48
CA ASN A 381 17.95 19.36 -24.71
C ASN A 381 17.58 20.05 -23.39
N ARG A 382 17.46 21.39 -23.41
CA ARG A 382 17.20 22.20 -22.20
C ARG A 382 15.99 21.72 -21.39
N ALA A 383 14.86 21.45 -22.05
CA ALA A 383 13.65 20.94 -21.40
C ALA A 383 13.86 19.54 -20.78
N GLY A 384 14.59 18.66 -21.46
CA GLY A 384 14.98 17.35 -20.94
C GLY A 384 15.83 17.46 -19.68
N ARG A 385 16.83 18.35 -19.68
CA ARG A 385 17.70 18.63 -18.52
C ARG A 385 16.89 19.08 -17.30
N ILE A 386 15.96 20.03 -17.51
CA ILE A 386 15.04 20.53 -16.47
C ILE A 386 14.23 19.39 -15.88
N ARG A 387 13.57 18.58 -16.71
CA ARG A 387 12.74 17.44 -16.24
C ARG A 387 13.56 16.39 -15.51
N THR A 388 14.77 16.10 -15.97
CA THR A 388 15.66 15.12 -15.31
C THR A 388 16.06 15.56 -13.90
N ILE A 389 16.34 16.84 -13.69
CA ILE A 389 16.80 17.35 -12.39
C ILE A 389 15.63 17.71 -11.45
N LEU A 390 14.57 18.30 -11.97
CA LEU A 390 13.46 18.81 -11.14
C LEU A 390 12.25 17.87 -11.11
N GLY A 391 12.22 16.82 -11.94
CA GLY A 391 11.14 15.85 -12.00
C GLY A 391 11.06 14.91 -10.78
N PRO A 392 10.19 13.88 -10.83
CA PRO A 392 9.86 13.04 -9.66
C PRO A 392 11.06 12.37 -8.99
N LYS A 393 12.06 11.98 -9.79
CA LYS A 393 13.26 11.29 -9.31
C LYS A 393 14.51 12.19 -9.31
N GLY A 394 14.41 13.45 -9.76
CA GLY A 394 15.61 14.28 -9.96
C GLY A 394 16.21 14.89 -8.69
N TRP A 395 15.55 14.77 -7.55
CA TRP A 395 15.93 15.44 -6.30
C TRP A 395 17.37 15.13 -5.84
N PHE A 396 17.87 13.90 -6.08
CA PHE A 396 19.25 13.53 -5.73
C PHE A 396 20.27 14.14 -6.70
N LEU A 397 19.92 14.28 -7.98
CA LEU A 397 20.75 14.98 -8.96
C LEU A 397 20.80 16.48 -8.65
N PHE A 398 19.67 17.07 -8.25
CA PHE A 398 19.63 18.46 -7.82
C PHE A 398 20.50 18.70 -6.58
N GLN A 399 20.43 17.80 -5.59
CA GLN A 399 21.30 17.84 -4.42
C GLN A 399 22.78 17.78 -4.81
N ASP A 400 23.15 16.81 -5.66
CA ASP A 400 24.52 16.65 -6.14
C ASP A 400 25.02 17.91 -6.87
N LEU A 401 24.18 18.49 -7.75
CA LEU A 401 24.47 19.75 -8.44
C LEU A 401 24.72 20.89 -7.46
N VAL A 402 23.84 21.06 -6.47
CA VAL A 402 23.98 22.13 -5.46
C VAL A 402 25.26 21.95 -4.62
N GLN A 403 25.64 20.71 -4.31
CA GLN A 403 26.83 20.42 -3.50
C GLN A 403 28.14 20.60 -4.28
N LYS A 404 28.17 20.17 -5.55
CA LYS A 404 29.38 20.18 -6.39
C LYS A 404 29.61 21.48 -7.16
N THR A 405 28.61 22.34 -7.27
CA THR A 405 28.72 23.60 -8.02
C THR A 405 28.60 24.81 -7.11
N GLU A 406 29.01 25.96 -7.63
CA GLU A 406 28.94 27.21 -6.87
C GLU A 406 27.68 28.02 -7.15
N VAL A 407 26.76 27.51 -7.98
CA VAL A 407 25.62 28.28 -8.51
C VAL A 407 24.70 28.84 -7.41
N TYR A 408 24.58 28.15 -6.27
CA TYR A 408 23.78 28.58 -5.12
C TYR A 408 24.58 28.87 -3.84
N ARG A 409 25.92 28.82 -3.89
CA ARG A 409 26.76 29.10 -2.70
C ARG A 409 26.75 30.61 -2.41
N SER A 410 26.41 31.00 -1.18
CA SER A 410 26.53 32.38 -0.72
C SER A 410 28.01 32.82 -0.73
N GLY A 411 28.29 34.06 -1.15
CA GLY A 411 29.64 34.59 -1.39
C GLY A 411 30.53 34.84 -0.16
N ARG A 412 30.35 34.13 0.95
CA ARG A 412 31.27 34.14 2.10
C ARG A 412 31.56 32.71 2.50
N ASN A 413 32.53 32.09 1.83
CA ASN A 413 33.33 30.93 2.26
C ASN A 413 34.27 30.51 1.12
N ALA A 414 35.02 31.48 0.60
CA ALA A 414 36.16 31.24 -0.27
C ALA A 414 37.40 31.75 0.47
N LEU A 415 37.74 31.11 1.59
CA LEU A 415 39.00 31.25 2.32
C LEU A 415 39.01 30.15 3.39
N GLN A 416 39.38 28.93 2.98
CA GLN A 416 40.07 27.93 3.80
C GLN A 416 40.24 26.65 2.96
N SER A 417 41.23 26.68 2.08
CA SER A 417 41.94 25.48 1.64
C SER A 417 43.34 25.88 1.19
N SER A 418 44.11 26.45 2.12
CA SER A 418 45.57 26.40 2.07
C SER A 418 46.00 25.39 3.12
N THR A 419 46.34 24.19 2.67
CA THR A 419 47.09 23.19 3.42
C THR A 419 48.35 23.81 4.05
N PRO A 420 48.67 23.58 5.33
CA PRO A 420 49.99 23.86 5.83
C PRO A 420 50.94 22.74 5.42
N THR A 421 52.01 23.16 4.76
CA THR A 421 53.21 22.40 4.46
C THR A 421 53.88 21.95 5.76
N SER A 422 54.36 20.72 5.74
CA SER A 422 55.24 20.08 6.72
C SER A 422 56.46 20.91 7.11
N ARG A 423 56.77 20.92 8.42
CA ARG A 423 58.07 21.11 9.10
C ARG A 423 57.75 21.12 10.60
N GLU A 424 58.54 20.65 11.55
CA GLU A 424 59.78 19.89 11.66
C GLU A 424 59.85 19.60 13.18
N GLU A 425 60.45 18.48 13.58
CA GLU A 425 60.58 18.04 14.97
C GLU A 425 61.45 19.02 15.80
N GLY A 426 61.15 19.14 17.08
CA GLY A 426 61.94 19.89 18.06
C GLY A 426 61.43 19.68 19.47
N GLU A 427 62.05 18.74 20.18
CA GLU A 427 61.96 18.53 21.62
C GLU A 427 62.26 19.81 22.41
N GLU A 428 61.50 20.08 23.49
CA GLU A 428 62.12 20.49 24.75
C GLU A 428 61.18 20.25 25.94
N MET A 429 61.72 19.52 26.93
CA MET A 429 61.15 19.33 28.27
C MET A 429 61.28 20.61 29.10
N ALA A 430 60.28 20.93 29.94
CA ALA A 430 60.47 21.36 31.33
C ALA A 430 59.14 21.55 32.08
N THR A 431 59.01 20.79 33.16
CA THR A 431 58.37 21.09 34.46
C THR A 431 57.98 22.55 34.72
N VAL A 432 56.76 22.81 35.22
CA VAL A 432 56.28 22.73 36.63
C VAL A 432 54.76 22.54 36.62
#